data_AF-A0ABF7RLD6-F1
#
_entry.id   AF-A0ABF7RLD6-F1
#
_cell.length_a   1.000
_cell.length_b   1.000
_cell.length_c   1.000
_cell.angle_alpha   90.00
_cell.angle_beta   90.00
_cell.angle_gamma   90.00
#
_symmetry.space_group_name_H-M   'P 1'
#
loop_
_entity.id
_entity.type
_entity.pdbx_description
1 polymer ?
#
loop_
_entity_poly.entity_id
_entity_poly.type
_entity_poly.pdbx_seq_one_letter_code
_entity_poly.pdbx_strand_id
1 'polypeptide(L)'
;MILTVTLNASVDITYLLDKFQLGKTNRALNITKTAGGKGLNVTRVLNQVGNKAVATGIIGGTTGSFIKSRLNEQEIKHHFFEIDQESRNNISIITGKLQTEILEAGPKLSSETCTNFLNFYHEIINDFDTIVVSGSLPQGLNHDYYSKLTEVAVNEGKKLLLDTSGSALKASISSSIKPMLIKPNEHELESLINRKVEVKDMGVLKKYLSMPLFNGIEWIVLTLGSEGALVKHRECFYEIKVPKINAINAIGSGDSVVAGLALGIDQNESTEKILLRSMAYGVLNALDEHPGHLKLDELDAIKNNITINRV
;
A
#
# COMPACT_ATOMS: atom_id res chain seq x y z
N MET A 1 6.51 -2.96 -16.86
CA MET A 1 6.80 -3.93 -15.74
C MET A 1 6.77 -3.17 -14.44
N ILE A 2 6.27 -3.79 -13.36
CA ILE A 2 6.01 -3.10 -12.08
C ILE A 2 7.10 -3.42 -11.05
N LEU A 3 7.67 -2.38 -10.44
CA LEU A 3 8.54 -2.46 -9.26
C LEU A 3 7.77 -2.00 -8.03
N THR A 4 7.81 -2.78 -6.94
CA THR A 4 7.23 -2.38 -5.65
C THR A 4 8.34 -2.10 -4.64
N VAL A 5 8.24 -1.00 -3.91
CA VAL A 5 9.27 -0.52 -2.98
C VAL A 5 8.71 -0.56 -1.56
N THR A 6 9.36 -1.34 -0.69
CA THR A 6 9.02 -1.46 0.74
C THR A 6 10.22 -1.09 1.62
N LEU A 7 10.31 0.18 2.05
CA LEU A 7 11.46 0.63 2.85
C LEU A 7 11.47 0.12 4.30
N ASN A 8 10.30 -0.25 4.84
CA ASN A 8 10.16 -0.74 6.22
C ASN A 8 9.49 -2.13 6.26
N ALA A 9 10.08 -3.07 5.52
CA ALA A 9 9.61 -4.45 5.46
C ALA A 9 9.63 -5.12 6.85
N SER A 10 8.71 -6.06 7.05
CA SER A 10 8.52 -6.71 8.35
C SER A 10 8.34 -8.22 8.21
N VAL A 11 8.50 -8.94 9.31
CA VAL A 11 7.84 -10.22 9.50
C VAL A 11 6.56 -9.99 10.28
N ASP A 12 5.43 -10.23 9.63
CA ASP A 12 4.12 -10.10 10.27
C ASP A 12 3.78 -11.42 10.96
N ILE A 13 3.61 -11.37 12.28
CA ILE A 13 3.35 -12.52 13.15
C ILE A 13 1.91 -12.41 13.65
N THR A 14 1.08 -13.37 13.28
CA THR A 14 -0.31 -13.44 13.75
C THR A 14 -0.43 -14.53 14.80
N TYR A 15 -0.90 -14.14 15.99
CA TYR A 15 -1.29 -15.06 17.06
C TYR A 15 -2.81 -15.15 17.12
N LEU A 16 -3.37 -16.32 16.83
CA LEU A 16 -4.79 -16.58 17.04
C LEU A 16 -5.00 -17.17 18.44
N LEU A 17 -5.79 -16.47 19.25
CA LEU A 17 -6.09 -16.84 20.64
C LEU A 17 -7.60 -16.85 20.88
N ASP A 18 -8.08 -17.79 21.68
CA ASP A 18 -9.47 -17.77 22.16
C ASP A 18 -9.74 -16.57 23.07
N LYS A 19 -8.74 -16.20 23.89
CA LYS A 19 -8.76 -15.07 24.81
C LYS A 19 -7.35 -14.51 24.97
N PHE A 20 -7.23 -13.18 24.92
CA PHE A 20 -6.00 -12.47 25.28
C PHE A 20 -6.12 -11.93 26.72
N GLN A 21 -5.30 -12.47 27.63
CA GLN A 21 -5.35 -12.16 29.06
C GLN A 21 -4.17 -11.27 29.47
N LEU A 22 -4.46 -10.02 29.84
CA LEU A 22 -3.47 -9.09 30.38
C LEU A 22 -2.92 -9.56 31.73
N GLY A 23 -1.63 -9.36 31.96
CA GLY A 23 -0.95 -9.77 33.21
C GLY A 23 -0.76 -11.28 33.39
N LYS A 24 -1.05 -12.09 32.38
CA LYS A 24 -0.94 -13.56 32.42
C LYS A 24 -0.16 -14.11 31.22
N THR A 25 0.30 -15.35 31.35
CA THR A 25 0.88 -16.10 30.22
C THR A 25 -0.23 -16.52 29.24
N ASN A 26 -0.07 -16.13 27.99
CA ASN A 26 -0.93 -16.57 26.88
C ASN A 26 -0.15 -17.59 26.04
N ARG A 27 -0.76 -18.73 25.70
CA ARG A 27 -0.15 -19.76 24.86
C ARG A 27 -0.88 -19.81 23.52
N ALA A 28 -0.18 -19.43 22.44
CA ALA A 28 -0.71 -19.52 21.09
C ALA A 28 -0.36 -20.88 20.48
N LEU A 29 -1.35 -21.57 19.91
CA LEU A 29 -1.15 -22.82 19.15
C LEU A 29 -1.18 -22.57 17.64
N ASN A 30 -1.93 -21.56 17.21
CA ASN A 30 -2.06 -21.17 15.81
C ASN A 30 -1.28 -19.87 15.58
N ILE A 31 -0.13 -20.01 14.91
CA ILE A 31 0.82 -18.92 14.67
C ILE A 31 1.13 -18.89 13.18
N THR A 32 0.93 -17.73 12.56
CA THR A 32 1.30 -17.51 11.17
C THR A 32 2.40 -16.46 11.11
N LYS A 33 3.41 -16.68 10.24
CA LYS A 33 4.47 -15.72 9.95
C LYS A 33 4.57 -15.48 8.46
N THR A 34 4.47 -14.23 8.04
CA THR A 34 4.51 -13.84 6.62
C THR A 34 5.53 -12.74 6.36
N ALA A 35 6.00 -12.66 5.11
CA ALA A 35 6.72 -11.48 4.63
C ALA A 35 5.75 -10.29 4.56
N GLY A 36 5.94 -9.34 5.47
CA GLY A 36 5.05 -8.23 5.75
C GLY A 36 5.52 -6.89 5.18
N GLY A 37 4.58 -5.95 5.15
CA GLY A 37 4.78 -4.59 4.63
C GLY A 37 3.90 -4.30 3.42
N LYS A 38 3.39 -3.06 3.36
CA LYS A 38 2.40 -2.65 2.35
C LYS A 38 2.84 -2.96 0.91
N GLY A 39 4.07 -2.62 0.53
CA GLY A 39 4.56 -2.92 -0.82
C GLY A 39 4.69 -4.42 -1.12
N LEU A 40 4.94 -5.26 -0.11
CA LEU A 40 4.90 -6.72 -0.28
C LEU A 40 3.48 -7.24 -0.44
N ASN A 41 2.50 -6.65 0.24
CA ASN A 41 1.08 -6.94 0.01
C ASN A 41 0.69 -6.62 -1.44
N VAL A 42 1.08 -5.44 -1.95
CA VAL A 42 0.89 -5.07 -3.37
C VAL A 42 1.50 -6.12 -4.30
N THR A 43 2.74 -6.52 -4.02
CA THR A 43 3.47 -7.51 -4.84
C THR A 43 2.75 -8.85 -4.89
N ARG A 44 2.29 -9.36 -3.74
CA ARG A 44 1.57 -10.63 -3.68
C ARG A 44 0.27 -10.58 -4.46
N VAL A 45 -0.48 -9.47 -4.38
CA VAL A 45 -1.72 -9.29 -5.13
C VAL A 45 -1.43 -9.29 -6.64
N LEU A 46 -0.40 -8.57 -7.09
CA LEU A 46 0.03 -8.57 -8.49
C LEU A 46 0.42 -9.97 -8.97
N ASN A 47 1.15 -10.73 -8.15
CA ASN A 47 1.56 -12.10 -8.49
C ASN A 47 0.37 -13.06 -8.66
N GLN A 48 -0.63 -12.97 -7.78
CA GLN A 48 -1.85 -13.79 -7.86
C GLN A 48 -2.64 -13.60 -9.16
N VAL A 49 -2.58 -12.41 -9.74
CA VAL A 49 -3.28 -12.08 -10.99
C VAL A 49 -2.37 -12.23 -12.22
N GLY A 50 -1.24 -12.92 -12.07
CA GLY A 50 -0.31 -13.27 -13.13
C GLY A 50 0.66 -12.16 -13.56
N ASN A 51 0.71 -11.04 -12.84
CA ASN A 51 1.71 -9.99 -13.10
C ASN A 51 3.03 -10.31 -12.37
N LYS A 52 4.13 -10.35 -13.13
CA LYS A 52 5.48 -10.64 -12.61
C LYS A 52 6.14 -9.38 -12.03
N ALA A 53 5.50 -8.77 -11.03
CA ALA A 53 6.08 -7.64 -10.31
C ALA A 53 7.36 -8.05 -9.56
N VAL A 54 8.29 -7.11 -9.40
CA VAL A 54 9.52 -7.32 -8.64
C VAL A 54 9.43 -6.52 -7.34
N ALA A 55 9.76 -7.14 -6.22
CA ALA A 55 9.86 -6.47 -4.93
C ALA A 55 11.27 -5.94 -4.66
N THR A 56 11.36 -4.71 -4.17
CA THR A 56 12.59 -4.10 -3.66
C THR A 56 12.31 -3.33 -2.37
N GLY A 57 13.35 -2.73 -1.81
CA GLY A 57 13.31 -2.00 -0.55
C GLY A 57 14.53 -2.32 0.30
N ILE A 58 14.37 -2.17 1.61
CA ILE A 58 15.45 -2.37 2.58
C ILE A 58 15.07 -3.54 3.49
N ILE A 59 15.99 -4.50 3.61
CA ILE A 59 15.88 -5.63 4.55
C ILE A 59 17.21 -5.82 5.26
N GLY A 60 17.20 -6.46 6.42
CA GLY A 60 18.47 -6.77 7.08
C GLY A 60 18.36 -7.86 8.14
N GLY A 61 19.53 -8.41 8.47
CA GLY A 61 19.69 -9.50 9.42
C GLY A 61 18.94 -10.80 9.07
N THR A 62 18.69 -11.58 10.11
CA THR A 62 17.98 -12.86 10.04
C THR A 62 16.51 -12.69 9.66
N THR A 63 15.88 -11.60 10.11
CA THR A 63 14.50 -11.25 9.78
C THR A 63 14.35 -10.91 8.30
N GLY A 64 15.31 -10.16 7.73
CA GLY A 64 15.41 -9.91 6.29
C GLY A 64 15.59 -11.18 5.47
N SER A 65 16.42 -12.11 5.96
CA SER A 65 16.62 -13.41 5.33
C SER A 65 15.34 -14.26 5.31
N PHE A 66 14.54 -14.23 6.38
CA PHE A 66 13.23 -14.88 6.40
C PHE A 66 12.27 -14.28 5.37
N ILE A 67 12.23 -12.94 5.24
CA ILE A 67 11.42 -12.26 4.22
C ILE A 67 11.78 -12.76 2.81
N LYS A 68 13.08 -12.81 2.47
CA LYS A 68 13.54 -13.35 1.17
C LYS A 68 13.10 -14.79 0.96
N SER A 69 13.24 -15.66 1.98
CA SER A 69 12.83 -17.06 1.89
C SER A 69 11.34 -17.19 1.56
N ARG A 70 10.49 -16.43 2.25
CA ARG A 70 9.03 -16.46 2.01
C ARG A 70 8.67 -15.98 0.60
N LEU A 71 9.34 -14.96 0.08
CA LEU A 71 9.12 -14.48 -1.29
C LEU A 71 9.57 -15.52 -2.33
N ASN A 72 10.69 -16.21 -2.10
CA ASN A 72 11.15 -17.30 -2.95
C ASN A 72 10.16 -18.48 -2.97
N GLU A 73 9.61 -18.86 -1.81
CA GLU A 73 8.57 -19.89 -1.72
C GLU A 73 7.29 -19.53 -2.49
N GLN A 74 7.02 -18.24 -2.68
CA GLN A 74 5.89 -17.71 -3.44
C GLN A 74 6.24 -17.42 -4.91
N GLU A 75 7.45 -17.77 -5.36
CA GLU A 75 7.98 -17.49 -6.69
C GLU A 75 7.97 -15.99 -7.06
N ILE A 76 8.02 -15.12 -6.05
CA ILE A 76 8.06 -13.67 -6.24
C ILE A 76 9.50 -13.23 -6.46
N LYS A 77 9.75 -12.59 -7.59
CA LYS A 77 11.05 -11.98 -7.87
C LYS A 77 11.31 -10.81 -6.92
N HIS A 78 12.53 -10.73 -6.42
CA HIS A 78 12.93 -9.61 -5.56
C HIS A 78 14.39 -9.23 -5.77
N HIS A 79 14.69 -7.98 -5.42
CA HIS A 79 16.02 -7.41 -5.46
C HIS A 79 16.11 -6.34 -4.36
N PHE A 80 16.48 -6.74 -3.14
CA PHE A 80 16.53 -5.85 -1.99
C PHE A 80 17.92 -5.27 -1.75
N PHE A 81 17.94 -4.08 -1.16
CA PHE A 81 19.14 -3.53 -0.54
C PHE A 81 19.28 -4.09 0.88
N GLU A 82 20.39 -4.78 1.14
CA GLU A 82 20.63 -5.46 2.40
C GLU A 82 21.43 -4.58 3.37
N ILE A 83 21.00 -4.55 4.64
CA ILE A 83 21.66 -3.84 5.74
C ILE A 83 21.95 -4.81 6.90
N ASP A 84 22.87 -4.41 7.78
CA ASP A 84 23.24 -5.23 8.95
C ASP A 84 22.15 -5.24 10.04
N GLN A 85 21.39 -4.15 10.18
CA GLN A 85 20.35 -4.05 11.20
C GLN A 85 19.16 -4.95 10.87
N GLU A 86 18.57 -5.58 11.89
CA GLU A 86 17.41 -6.44 11.71
C GLU A 86 16.20 -5.68 11.16
N SER A 87 15.55 -6.28 10.16
CA SER A 87 14.17 -5.92 9.81
C SER A 87 13.24 -6.13 11.01
N ARG A 88 12.14 -5.38 11.07
CA ARG A 88 11.21 -5.41 12.21
C ARG A 88 10.26 -6.61 12.20
N ASN A 89 9.67 -6.90 13.35
CA ASN A 89 8.46 -7.70 13.46
C ASN A 89 7.23 -6.81 13.67
N ASN A 90 6.09 -7.23 13.13
CA ASN A 90 4.78 -6.75 13.56
C ASN A 90 4.05 -7.92 14.20
N ILE A 91 3.32 -7.65 15.28
CA ILE A 91 2.54 -8.66 15.97
C ILE A 91 1.07 -8.27 15.89
N SER A 92 0.25 -9.18 15.38
CA SER A 92 -1.21 -9.08 15.41
C SER A 92 -1.75 -10.20 16.30
N ILE A 93 -2.47 -9.82 17.35
CA ILE A 93 -3.15 -10.75 18.26
C ILE A 93 -4.63 -10.72 17.91
N ILE A 94 -5.15 -11.83 17.41
CA ILE A 94 -6.55 -11.98 17.02
C ILE A 94 -7.28 -12.77 18.11
N THR A 95 -8.41 -12.23 18.56
CA THR A 95 -9.27 -12.85 19.58
C THR A 95 -10.74 -12.66 19.21
N GLY A 96 -11.36 -13.70 18.64
CA GLY A 96 -12.69 -13.59 18.05
C GLY A 96 -12.71 -12.56 16.92
N LYS A 97 -13.48 -11.47 17.08
CA LYS A 97 -13.54 -10.34 16.13
C LYS A 97 -12.60 -9.18 16.48
N LEU A 98 -11.85 -9.29 17.58
CA LEU A 98 -10.94 -8.24 18.03
C LEU A 98 -9.54 -8.49 17.50
N GLN A 99 -8.86 -7.39 17.16
CA GLN A 99 -7.46 -7.39 16.76
C GLN A 99 -6.70 -6.36 17.59
N THR A 100 -5.54 -6.77 18.11
CA THR A 100 -4.57 -5.89 18.80
C THR A 100 -3.24 -5.98 18.08
N GLU A 101 -2.65 -4.82 17.77
CA GLU A 101 -1.40 -4.75 16.99
C GLU A 101 -0.26 -4.14 17.81
N ILE A 102 0.93 -4.72 17.67
CA ILE A 102 2.19 -4.16 18.18
C ILE A 102 3.11 -4.00 16.97
N LEU A 103 3.42 -2.76 16.64
CA LEU A 103 4.21 -2.41 15.46
C LEU A 103 5.57 -1.90 15.92
N GLU A 104 6.64 -2.65 15.63
CA GLU A 104 8.00 -2.17 15.88
C GLU A 104 8.35 -1.06 14.89
N ALA A 105 9.23 -0.14 15.32
CA ALA A 105 9.58 1.02 14.52
C ALA A 105 10.41 0.68 13.27
N GLY A 106 11.15 -0.43 13.28
CA GLY A 106 12.10 -0.77 12.22
C GLY A 106 13.54 -0.36 12.55
N PRO A 107 14.47 -0.73 11.66
CA PRO A 107 15.87 -0.34 11.79
C PRO A 107 16.03 1.17 11.70
N LYS A 108 17.03 1.70 12.41
CA LYS A 108 17.46 3.09 12.28
C LYS A 108 18.57 3.19 11.24
N LEU A 109 18.27 3.83 10.11
CA LEU A 109 19.18 3.97 8.99
C LEU A 109 20.13 5.16 9.19
N SER A 110 21.39 4.99 8.78
CA SER A 110 22.36 6.07 8.69
C SER A 110 22.13 6.91 7.42
N SER A 111 22.59 8.16 7.42
CA SER A 111 22.55 9.00 6.21
C SER A 111 23.27 8.35 5.02
N GLU A 112 24.38 7.66 5.28
CA GLU A 112 25.12 6.87 4.27
C GLU A 112 24.26 5.75 3.69
N THR A 113 23.58 4.97 4.54
CA THR A 113 22.66 3.90 4.11
C THR A 113 21.56 4.46 3.23
N CYS A 114 20.99 5.61 3.62
CA CYS A 114 19.96 6.31 2.86
C CYS A 114 20.47 6.77 1.48
N THR A 115 21.71 7.26 1.38
CA THR A 115 22.30 7.63 0.09
C THR A 115 22.57 6.40 -0.77
N ASN A 116 23.11 5.33 -0.18
CA ASN A 116 23.42 4.09 -0.90
C ASN A 116 22.16 3.41 -1.45
N PHE A 117 21.07 3.39 -0.68
CA PHE A 117 19.78 2.90 -1.18
C PHE A 117 19.26 3.75 -2.35
N LEU A 118 19.42 5.08 -2.31
CA LEU A 118 18.96 5.94 -3.39
C LEU A 118 19.72 5.67 -4.70
N ASN A 119 21.04 5.45 -4.61
CA ASN A 119 21.87 5.06 -5.76
C ASN A 119 21.45 3.68 -6.31
N PHE A 120 21.29 2.71 -5.42
CA PHE A 120 20.79 1.38 -5.77
C PHE A 120 19.41 1.44 -6.46
N TYR A 121 18.48 2.23 -5.91
CA TYR A 121 17.16 2.43 -6.50
C TYR A 121 17.26 3.03 -7.90
N HIS A 122 18.11 4.03 -8.09
CA HIS A 122 18.36 4.65 -9.39
C HIS A 122 18.88 3.65 -10.44
N GLU A 123 19.75 2.71 -10.05
CA GLU A 123 20.27 1.68 -10.96
C GLU A 123 19.18 0.71 -11.43
N ILE A 124 18.31 0.27 -10.51
CA ILE A 124 17.36 -0.82 -10.79
C ILE A 124 16.06 -0.36 -11.45
N ILE A 125 15.67 0.91 -11.31
CA ILE A 125 14.35 1.38 -11.80
C ILE A 125 14.24 1.38 -13.33
N ASN A 126 15.38 1.31 -14.04
CA ASN A 126 15.43 1.42 -15.49
C ASN A 126 14.63 0.32 -16.20
N ASP A 127 14.56 -0.87 -15.62
CA ASP A 127 13.86 -2.04 -16.18
C ASP A 127 12.33 -2.01 -15.98
N PHE A 128 11.82 -0.97 -15.34
CA PHE A 128 10.41 -0.86 -14.94
C PHE A 128 9.76 0.36 -15.55
N ASP A 129 8.44 0.31 -15.74
CA ASP A 129 7.65 1.43 -16.27
C ASP A 129 6.80 2.08 -15.16
N THR A 130 6.39 1.25 -14.20
CA THR A 130 5.51 1.64 -13.09
C THR A 130 6.18 1.29 -11.78
N ILE A 131 6.30 2.27 -10.89
CA ILE A 131 6.89 2.11 -9.55
C ILE A 131 5.81 2.32 -8.51
N VAL A 132 5.65 1.38 -7.59
CA VAL A 132 4.76 1.50 -6.44
C VAL A 132 5.60 1.66 -5.19
N VAL A 133 5.48 2.80 -4.51
CA VAL A 133 6.15 3.05 -3.23
C VAL A 133 5.09 3.01 -2.14
N SER A 134 5.24 2.11 -1.17
CA SER A 134 4.22 1.90 -0.14
C SER A 134 4.77 1.63 1.25
N GLY A 135 4.08 2.17 2.26
CA GLY A 135 4.38 1.95 3.68
C GLY A 135 5.07 3.13 4.35
N SER A 136 5.35 2.98 5.65
CA SER A 136 6.04 3.99 6.44
C SER A 136 7.54 4.01 6.15
N LEU A 137 8.16 5.16 6.39
CA LEU A 137 9.62 5.29 6.41
C LEU A 137 10.18 4.57 7.65
N PRO A 138 11.26 3.78 7.56
CA PRO A 138 12.02 3.35 8.73
C PRO A 138 12.66 4.56 9.46
N GLN A 139 13.13 4.33 10.68
CA GLN A 139 13.77 5.37 11.48
C GLN A 139 15.04 5.89 10.80
N GLY A 140 15.34 7.18 10.97
CA GLY A 140 16.55 7.81 10.41
C GLY A 140 16.37 8.42 9.02
N LEU A 141 15.29 8.10 8.30
CA LEU A 141 14.94 8.78 7.05
C LEU A 141 14.23 10.11 7.33
N ASN A 142 14.60 11.12 6.55
CA ASN A 142 13.86 12.38 6.51
C ASN A 142 12.49 12.17 5.87
N HIS A 143 11.50 12.98 6.29
CA HIS A 143 10.12 12.87 5.78
C HIS A 143 10.00 13.11 4.27
N ASP A 144 10.97 13.79 3.65
CA ASP A 144 11.04 14.07 2.21
C ASP A 144 11.63 12.92 1.38
N TYR A 145 12.00 11.79 1.99
CA TYR A 145 12.70 10.73 1.27
C TYR A 145 11.88 10.12 0.14
N TYR A 146 10.56 9.98 0.31
CA TYR A 146 9.68 9.56 -0.79
C TYR A 146 9.57 10.60 -1.90
N SER A 147 9.73 11.89 -1.60
CA SER A 147 9.87 12.92 -2.64
C SER A 147 11.13 12.70 -3.48
N LYS A 148 12.23 12.26 -2.88
CA LYS A 148 13.49 11.94 -3.60
C LYS A 148 13.34 10.70 -4.48
N LEU A 149 12.68 9.64 -4.00
CA LEU A 149 12.35 8.48 -4.84
C LEU A 149 11.41 8.85 -5.99
N THR A 150 10.48 9.77 -5.73
CA THR A 150 9.56 10.32 -6.74
C THR A 150 10.34 11.08 -7.82
N GLU A 151 11.24 11.96 -7.43
CA GLU A 151 12.09 12.72 -8.34
C GLU A 151 12.93 11.80 -9.24
N VAL A 152 13.60 10.81 -8.66
CA VAL A 152 14.38 9.83 -9.44
C VAL A 152 13.49 9.09 -10.44
N ALA A 153 12.34 8.58 -10.02
CA ALA A 153 11.43 7.86 -10.92
C ALA A 153 10.88 8.75 -12.06
N VAL A 154 10.45 9.97 -11.73
CA VAL A 154 9.85 10.88 -12.71
C VAL A 154 10.89 11.36 -13.73
N ASN A 155 12.12 11.64 -13.29
CA ASN A 155 13.21 12.05 -14.19
C ASN A 155 13.60 10.92 -15.17
N GLU A 156 13.48 9.66 -14.76
CA GLU A 156 13.64 8.48 -15.61
C GLU A 156 12.37 8.11 -16.40
N GLY A 157 11.36 8.98 -16.41
CA GLY A 157 10.13 8.80 -17.19
C GLY A 157 9.17 7.73 -16.64
N LYS A 158 9.32 7.33 -15.38
CA LYS A 158 8.54 6.25 -14.75
C LYS A 158 7.25 6.76 -14.12
N LYS A 159 6.22 5.92 -14.11
CA LYS A 159 4.92 6.19 -13.46
C LYS A 159 4.99 5.83 -11.98
N LEU A 160 5.12 6.80 -11.09
CA LEU A 160 5.21 6.53 -9.64
C LEU A 160 3.86 6.67 -8.92
N LEU A 161 3.44 5.58 -8.27
CA LEU A 161 2.27 5.49 -7.38
C LEU A 161 2.76 5.49 -5.93
N LEU A 162 2.20 6.36 -5.10
CA LEU A 162 2.60 6.51 -3.69
C LEU A 162 1.43 6.20 -2.73
N ASP A 163 1.62 5.22 -1.86
CA ASP A 163 0.72 4.90 -0.72
C ASP A 163 1.47 4.97 0.60
N THR A 164 1.47 6.15 1.19
CA THR A 164 2.06 6.45 2.50
C THR A 164 1.12 7.38 3.27
N SER A 165 1.43 7.62 4.55
CA SER A 165 0.64 8.48 5.43
C SER A 165 1.49 9.55 6.12
N GLY A 166 0.83 10.41 6.90
CA GLY A 166 1.46 11.35 7.83
C GLY A 166 2.42 12.35 7.16
N SER A 167 3.53 12.62 7.85
CA SER A 167 4.52 13.61 7.42
C SER A 167 5.18 13.26 6.08
N ALA A 168 5.34 11.96 5.77
CA ALA A 168 5.90 11.52 4.50
C ALA A 168 4.96 11.82 3.32
N LEU A 169 3.65 11.60 3.49
CA LEU A 169 2.66 11.98 2.47
C LEU A 169 2.62 13.50 2.29
N LYS A 170 2.61 14.24 3.41
CA LYS A 170 2.61 15.71 3.40
C LYS A 170 3.84 16.27 2.68
N ALA A 171 5.04 15.72 2.93
CA ALA A 171 6.25 16.15 2.24
C ALA A 171 6.20 15.83 0.74
N SER A 172 5.68 14.66 0.38
CA SER A 172 5.55 14.22 -1.03
C SER A 172 4.60 15.11 -1.83
N ILE A 173 3.43 15.44 -1.29
CA ILE A 173 2.49 16.35 -1.95
C ILE A 173 2.92 17.82 -1.89
N SER A 174 3.89 18.18 -1.03
CA SER A 174 4.44 19.54 -0.98
C SER A 174 5.63 19.74 -1.94
N SER A 175 6.23 18.64 -2.41
CA SER A 175 7.33 18.63 -3.39
C SER A 175 6.93 19.28 -4.71
N SER A 176 7.88 19.87 -5.44
CA SER A 176 7.63 20.38 -6.80
C SER A 176 7.35 19.24 -7.79
N ILE A 177 8.08 18.12 -7.66
CA ILE A 177 7.86 16.90 -8.45
C ILE A 177 6.86 16.01 -7.73
N LYS A 178 5.75 15.71 -8.40
CA LYS A 178 4.61 14.98 -7.84
C LYS A 178 4.64 13.51 -8.23
N PRO A 179 4.15 12.60 -7.36
CA PRO A 179 3.80 11.26 -7.81
C PRO A 179 2.63 11.35 -8.80
N MET A 180 2.55 10.39 -9.72
CA MET A 180 1.42 10.27 -10.63
C MET A 180 0.12 9.99 -9.86
N LEU A 181 0.21 9.20 -8.77
CA LEU A 181 -0.93 8.78 -7.99
C LEU A 181 -0.66 8.83 -6.49
N ILE A 182 -1.66 9.28 -5.73
CA ILE A 182 -1.75 9.03 -4.29
C ILE A 182 -3.06 8.32 -3.94
N LYS A 183 -3.05 7.51 -2.88
CA LYS A 183 -4.25 6.81 -2.38
C LYS A 183 -4.50 7.07 -0.89
N PRO A 184 -4.87 8.29 -0.47
CA PRO A 184 -5.23 8.53 0.92
C PRO A 184 -6.53 7.82 1.31
N ASN A 185 -6.68 7.46 2.58
CA ASN A 185 -7.99 7.22 3.20
C ASN A 185 -8.56 8.50 3.84
N GLU A 186 -9.76 8.41 4.42
CA GLU A 186 -10.42 9.55 5.08
C GLU A 186 -9.54 10.19 6.19
N HIS A 187 -8.91 9.40 7.06
CA HIS A 187 -8.09 9.91 8.16
C HIS A 187 -6.80 10.57 7.67
N GLU A 188 -6.21 10.02 6.61
CA GLU A 188 -5.04 10.61 5.96
C GLU A 188 -5.41 11.94 5.30
N LEU A 189 -6.56 12.03 4.63
CA LEU A 189 -7.07 13.30 4.10
C LEU A 189 -7.31 14.32 5.22
N GLU A 190 -7.98 13.93 6.31
CA GLU A 190 -8.21 14.79 7.48
C GLU A 190 -6.91 15.37 8.03
N SER A 191 -5.87 14.53 8.11
CA SER A 191 -4.53 14.95 8.57
C SER A 191 -3.88 15.93 7.60
N LEU A 192 -3.98 15.71 6.29
CA LEU A 192 -3.40 16.59 5.28
C LEU A 192 -4.03 17.98 5.26
N ILE A 193 -5.37 18.05 5.37
CA ILE A 193 -6.11 19.33 5.34
C ILE A 193 -6.28 19.95 6.74
N ASN A 194 -5.86 19.24 7.78
CA ASN A 194 -6.00 19.61 9.19
C ASN A 194 -7.45 19.95 9.59
N ARG A 195 -8.41 19.15 9.12
CA ARG A 195 -9.86 19.31 9.39
C ARG A 195 -10.55 17.96 9.38
N LYS A 196 -11.65 17.85 10.14
CA LYS A 196 -12.57 16.72 10.04
C LYS A 196 -13.32 16.74 8.72
N VAL A 197 -13.53 15.56 8.15
CA VAL A 197 -14.15 15.38 6.84
C VAL A 197 -15.48 14.66 7.02
N GLU A 198 -16.53 15.19 6.40
CA GLU A 198 -17.83 14.51 6.36
C GLU A 198 -17.90 13.58 5.14
N VAL A 199 -17.64 12.29 5.38
CA VAL A 199 -17.49 11.25 4.33
C VAL A 199 -18.74 11.09 3.45
N LYS A 200 -19.92 11.47 3.95
CA LYS A 200 -21.19 11.35 3.22
C LYS A 200 -21.45 12.50 2.25
N ASP A 201 -20.73 13.62 2.39
CA ASP A 201 -20.88 14.77 1.50
C ASP A 201 -19.83 14.74 0.40
N MET A 202 -20.17 14.09 -0.71
CA MET A 202 -19.31 14.01 -1.90
C MET A 202 -18.97 15.40 -2.48
N GLY A 203 -19.86 16.39 -2.34
CA GLY A 203 -19.61 17.75 -2.80
C GLY A 203 -18.49 18.43 -2.00
N VAL A 204 -18.45 18.21 -0.69
CA VAL A 204 -17.36 18.67 0.19
C VAL A 204 -16.06 17.94 -0.11
N LEU A 205 -16.10 16.61 -0.29
CA LEU A 205 -14.92 15.82 -0.65
C LEU A 205 -14.29 16.30 -1.97
N LYS A 206 -15.10 16.56 -3.01
CA LYS A 206 -14.61 17.12 -4.29
C LYS A 206 -13.90 18.46 -4.09
N LYS A 207 -14.41 19.35 -3.24
CA LYS A 207 -13.75 20.63 -2.92
C LYS A 207 -12.39 20.40 -2.27
N TYR A 208 -12.26 19.44 -1.35
CA TYR A 208 -10.97 19.12 -0.74
C TYR A 208 -9.96 18.57 -1.75
N LEU A 209 -10.38 17.64 -2.61
CA LEU A 209 -9.51 17.07 -3.66
C LEU A 209 -9.16 18.09 -4.78
N SER A 210 -9.84 19.23 -4.84
CA SER A 210 -9.53 20.36 -5.72
C SER A 210 -8.69 21.45 -5.08
N MET A 211 -8.23 21.27 -3.84
CA MET A 211 -7.34 22.24 -3.19
C MET A 211 -5.98 22.32 -3.91
N PRO A 212 -5.34 23.50 -3.94
CA PRO A 212 -4.01 23.68 -4.57
C PRO A 212 -2.93 22.73 -4.05
N LEU A 213 -3.11 22.23 -2.81
CA LEU A 213 -2.26 21.21 -2.20
C LEU A 213 -2.07 19.97 -3.08
N PHE A 214 -3.07 19.62 -3.91
CA PHE A 214 -3.06 18.44 -4.76
C PHE A 214 -2.76 18.73 -6.24
N ASN A 215 -2.40 19.97 -6.59
CA ASN A 215 -2.09 20.33 -7.97
C ASN A 215 -0.90 19.51 -8.51
N GLY A 216 -1.00 19.07 -9.76
CA GLY A 216 0.03 18.29 -10.44
C GLY A 216 0.00 16.78 -10.15
N ILE A 217 -0.88 16.31 -9.25
CA ILE A 217 -1.11 14.87 -9.06
C ILE A 217 -2.21 14.44 -10.03
N GLU A 218 -1.91 13.46 -10.90
CA GLU A 218 -2.85 13.01 -11.93
C GLU A 218 -4.00 12.19 -11.33
N TRP A 219 -3.70 11.32 -10.36
CA TRP A 219 -4.66 10.44 -9.71
C TRP A 219 -4.69 10.66 -8.19
N ILE A 220 -5.87 10.97 -7.67
CA ILE A 220 -6.12 11.00 -6.23
C ILE A 220 -7.25 10.05 -5.93
N VAL A 221 -6.93 8.91 -5.33
CA VAL A 221 -7.89 7.85 -5.01
C VAL A 221 -8.20 7.90 -3.52
N LEU A 222 -9.27 8.61 -3.15
CA LEU A 222 -9.72 8.69 -1.77
C LEU A 222 -10.57 7.46 -1.44
N THR A 223 -10.00 6.49 -0.71
CA THR A 223 -10.73 5.29 -0.28
C THR A 223 -11.54 5.55 1.00
N LEU A 224 -12.80 5.10 1.02
CA LEU A 224 -13.78 5.35 2.08
C LEU A 224 -14.28 4.03 2.71
N GLY A 225 -13.42 3.00 2.73
CA GLY A 225 -13.75 1.68 3.29
C GLY A 225 -14.96 1.06 2.59
N SER A 226 -15.98 0.67 3.39
CA SER A 226 -17.21 0.05 2.89
C SER A 226 -18.07 0.97 2.03
N GLU A 227 -17.84 2.29 2.09
CA GLU A 227 -18.58 3.27 1.27
C GLU A 227 -17.99 3.40 -0.14
N GLY A 228 -16.88 2.72 -0.44
CA GLY A 228 -16.23 2.72 -1.75
C GLY A 228 -15.12 3.77 -1.86
N ALA A 229 -15.19 4.64 -2.87
CA ALA A 229 -14.15 5.65 -3.10
C ALA A 229 -14.66 6.87 -3.86
N LEU A 230 -14.01 8.02 -3.64
CA LEU A 230 -14.06 9.17 -4.53
C LEU A 230 -12.70 9.29 -5.23
N VAL A 231 -12.70 9.31 -6.56
CA VAL A 231 -11.47 9.43 -7.34
C VAL A 231 -11.47 10.70 -8.16
N LYS A 232 -10.38 11.45 -8.09
CA LYS A 232 -10.05 12.51 -9.04
C LYS A 232 -9.00 11.96 -10.01
N HIS A 233 -9.34 11.89 -11.30
CA HIS A 233 -8.38 11.63 -12.37
C HIS A 233 -8.35 12.86 -13.28
N ARG A 234 -7.24 13.61 -13.22
CA ARG A 234 -7.12 14.95 -13.82
C ARG A 234 -8.25 15.86 -13.35
N GLU A 235 -9.09 16.35 -14.27
CA GLU A 235 -10.23 17.22 -13.98
C GLU A 235 -11.55 16.46 -13.75
N CYS A 236 -11.54 15.13 -13.85
CA CYS A 236 -12.75 14.31 -13.75
C CYS A 236 -12.87 13.66 -12.38
N PHE A 237 -14.10 13.66 -11.84
CA PHE A 237 -14.43 12.95 -10.62
C PHE A 237 -15.22 11.68 -10.89
N TYR A 238 -14.95 10.66 -10.10
CA TYR A 238 -15.63 9.37 -10.14
C TYR A 238 -16.04 8.99 -8.71
N GLU A 239 -17.34 8.80 -8.50
CA GLU A 239 -17.90 8.23 -7.29
C GLU A 239 -18.08 6.73 -7.49
N ILE A 240 -17.43 5.93 -6.65
CA ILE A 240 -17.44 4.48 -6.75
C ILE A 240 -18.15 3.89 -5.53
N LYS A 241 -19.16 3.06 -5.77
CA LYS A 241 -19.83 2.26 -4.74
C LYS A 241 -19.43 0.80 -4.89
N VAL A 242 -19.16 0.17 -3.75
CA VAL A 242 -18.82 -1.26 -3.65
C VAL A 242 -19.96 -2.03 -2.99
N PRO A 243 -20.10 -3.34 -3.26
CA PRO A 243 -21.10 -4.16 -2.58
C PRO A 243 -20.84 -4.24 -1.07
N LYS A 244 -21.91 -4.32 -0.27
CA LYS A 244 -21.81 -4.64 1.15
C LYS A 244 -21.45 -6.11 1.30
N ILE A 245 -20.39 -6.38 2.04
CA ILE A 245 -19.88 -7.74 2.29
C ILE A 245 -19.71 -7.99 3.79
N ASN A 246 -19.71 -9.26 4.17
CA ASN A 246 -19.27 -9.67 5.50
C ASN A 246 -17.74 -9.78 5.49
N ALA A 247 -17.05 -8.66 5.71
CA ALA A 247 -15.60 -8.62 5.70
C ALA A 247 -15.01 -9.54 6.78
N ILE A 248 -14.01 -10.33 6.39
CA ILE A 248 -13.22 -11.19 7.28
C ILE A 248 -12.00 -10.42 7.78
N ASN A 249 -11.20 -9.86 6.87
CA ASN A 249 -10.01 -9.08 7.21
C ASN A 249 -9.79 -7.89 6.24
N ALA A 250 -9.94 -6.66 6.73
CA ALA A 250 -9.75 -5.46 5.91
C ALA A 250 -8.26 -5.09 5.69
N ILE A 251 -7.33 -5.72 6.40
CA ILE A 251 -5.89 -5.43 6.26
C ILE A 251 -5.42 -5.90 4.90
N GLY A 252 -4.70 -5.03 4.19
CA GLY A 252 -4.27 -5.28 2.82
C GLY A 252 -5.29 -4.88 1.75
N SER A 253 -6.52 -4.48 2.11
CA SER A 253 -7.51 -4.03 1.12
C SER A 253 -7.05 -2.77 0.40
N GLY A 254 -6.46 -1.81 1.13
CA GLY A 254 -5.84 -0.62 0.52
C GLY A 254 -4.70 -0.97 -0.42
N ASP A 255 -3.83 -1.89 -0.01
CA ASP A 255 -2.70 -2.35 -0.83
C ASP A 255 -3.19 -3.09 -2.09
N SER A 256 -4.29 -3.83 -1.98
CA SER A 256 -4.94 -4.52 -3.09
C SER A 256 -5.56 -3.55 -4.10
N VAL A 257 -6.12 -2.43 -3.62
CA VAL A 257 -6.54 -1.31 -4.48
C VAL A 257 -5.33 -0.76 -5.23
N VAL A 258 -4.21 -0.51 -4.55
CA VAL A 258 -2.96 -0.01 -5.18
C VAL A 258 -2.45 -0.99 -6.24
N ALA A 259 -2.49 -2.30 -5.98
CA ALA A 259 -2.11 -3.32 -6.97
C ALA A 259 -2.98 -3.24 -8.24
N GLY A 260 -4.30 -3.09 -8.09
CA GLY A 260 -5.21 -2.92 -9.22
C GLY A 260 -4.94 -1.64 -10.02
N LEU A 261 -4.65 -0.53 -9.31
CA LEU A 261 -4.29 0.76 -9.92
C LEU A 261 -2.98 0.63 -10.70
N ALA A 262 -1.95 0.05 -10.09
CA ALA A 262 -0.64 -0.17 -10.70
C ALA A 262 -0.76 -1.02 -11.96
N LEU A 263 -1.48 -2.14 -11.90
CA LEU A 263 -1.65 -3.03 -13.05
C LEU A 263 -2.38 -2.34 -14.21
N GLY A 264 -3.46 -1.63 -13.91
CA GLY A 264 -4.23 -0.93 -14.93
C GLY A 264 -3.47 0.24 -15.57
N ILE A 265 -2.69 0.97 -14.78
CA ILE A 265 -1.82 2.07 -15.25
C ILE A 265 -0.65 1.54 -16.09
N ASP A 266 -0.01 0.43 -15.68
CA ASP A 266 1.06 -0.22 -16.43
C ASP A 266 0.56 -0.72 -17.79
N GLN A 267 -0.67 -1.22 -17.84
CA GLN A 267 -1.33 -1.72 -19.05
C GLN A 267 -2.01 -0.63 -19.91
N ASN A 268 -1.95 0.65 -19.52
CA ASN A 268 -2.61 1.77 -20.18
C ASN A 268 -4.11 1.55 -20.43
N GLU A 269 -4.81 0.99 -19.43
CA GLU A 269 -6.24 0.73 -19.52
C GLU A 269 -7.09 2.01 -19.40
N SER A 270 -8.37 1.93 -19.77
CA SER A 270 -9.31 3.03 -19.53
C SER A 270 -9.54 3.27 -18.05
N THR A 271 -9.82 4.53 -17.68
CA THR A 271 -10.05 4.93 -16.28
C THR A 271 -11.08 4.05 -15.58
N GLU A 272 -12.22 3.79 -16.22
CA GLU A 272 -13.29 2.96 -15.65
C GLU A 272 -12.83 1.53 -15.39
N LYS A 273 -12.00 0.95 -16.28
CA LYS A 273 -11.47 -0.41 -16.12
C LYS A 273 -10.45 -0.48 -14.97
N ILE A 274 -9.59 0.52 -14.87
CA ILE A 274 -8.64 0.69 -13.76
C ILE A 274 -9.40 0.74 -12.44
N LEU A 275 -10.40 1.62 -12.35
CA LEU A 275 -11.19 1.83 -11.13
C LEU A 275 -11.98 0.59 -10.72
N LEU A 276 -12.64 -0.07 -11.68
CA LEU A 276 -13.42 -1.29 -11.43
C LEU A 276 -12.52 -2.41 -10.88
N ARG A 277 -11.37 -2.66 -11.52
CA ARG A 277 -10.40 -3.66 -11.06
C ARG A 277 -9.89 -3.34 -9.67
N SER A 278 -9.48 -2.10 -9.45
CA SER A 278 -8.85 -1.67 -8.19
C SER A 278 -9.80 -1.84 -7.01
N MET A 279 -11.04 -1.39 -7.17
CA MET A 279 -12.04 -1.54 -6.12
C MET A 279 -12.45 -3.01 -5.91
N ALA A 280 -12.53 -3.81 -6.98
CA ALA A 280 -12.77 -5.24 -6.84
C ALA A 280 -11.66 -5.91 -6.02
N TYR A 281 -10.39 -5.66 -6.30
CA TYR A 281 -9.28 -6.24 -5.53
C TYR A 281 -9.32 -5.85 -4.04
N GLY A 282 -9.66 -4.59 -3.72
CA GLY A 282 -9.86 -4.16 -2.34
C GLY A 282 -10.96 -4.96 -1.61
N VAL A 283 -12.08 -5.21 -2.29
CA VAL A 283 -13.21 -5.98 -1.75
C VAL A 283 -12.87 -7.46 -1.62
N LEU A 284 -12.20 -8.06 -2.61
CA LEU A 284 -11.81 -9.48 -2.59
C LEU A 284 -10.81 -9.79 -1.49
N ASN A 285 -9.87 -8.87 -1.21
CA ASN A 285 -9.01 -9.00 -0.04
C ASN A 285 -9.81 -9.01 1.26
N ALA A 286 -10.81 -8.13 1.37
CA ALA A 286 -11.64 -8.06 2.57
C ALA A 286 -12.46 -9.34 2.83
N LEU A 287 -12.65 -10.19 1.82
CA LEU A 287 -13.31 -11.50 1.95
C LEU A 287 -12.36 -12.62 2.39
N ASP A 288 -11.05 -12.39 2.40
CA ASP A 288 -10.03 -13.35 2.81
C ASP A 288 -9.58 -13.13 4.25
N GLU A 289 -8.98 -14.15 4.86
CA GLU A 289 -8.37 -14.04 6.18
C GLU A 289 -6.93 -13.50 6.10
N HIS A 290 -6.25 -13.69 4.96
CA HIS A 290 -4.85 -13.32 4.75
C HIS A 290 -4.70 -11.95 4.07
N PRO A 291 -3.89 -11.03 4.64
CA PRO A 291 -3.58 -9.76 3.98
C PRO A 291 -2.84 -9.92 2.65
N GLY A 292 -3.32 -9.19 1.63
CA GLY A 292 -2.76 -9.22 0.28
C GLY A 292 -3.07 -10.52 -0.46
N HIS A 293 -4.18 -11.18 -0.15
CA HIS A 293 -4.71 -12.33 -0.87
C HIS A 293 -6.10 -12.01 -1.45
N LEU A 294 -6.40 -12.46 -2.66
CA LEU A 294 -7.67 -12.22 -3.33
C LEU A 294 -8.47 -13.52 -3.46
N LYS A 295 -9.74 -13.52 -3.05
CA LYS A 295 -10.70 -14.57 -3.39
C LYS A 295 -11.15 -14.50 -4.85
N LEU A 296 -10.27 -14.86 -5.78
CA LEU A 296 -10.46 -14.65 -7.22
C LEU A 296 -11.71 -15.33 -7.81
N ASP A 297 -12.21 -16.38 -7.17
CA ASP A 297 -13.47 -17.05 -7.47
C ASP A 297 -14.70 -16.12 -7.34
N GLU A 298 -14.61 -15.07 -6.52
CA GLU A 298 -15.68 -14.07 -6.34
C GLU A 298 -15.51 -12.84 -7.27
N LEU A 299 -14.46 -12.79 -8.10
CA LEU A 299 -14.08 -11.58 -8.85
C LEU A 299 -15.20 -11.04 -9.75
N ASP A 300 -15.83 -11.90 -10.53
CA ASP A 300 -16.88 -11.48 -11.46
C ASP A 300 -18.15 -11.05 -10.74
N ALA A 301 -18.52 -11.77 -9.67
CA ALA A 301 -19.65 -11.41 -8.82
C ALA A 301 -19.44 -10.03 -8.18
N ILE A 302 -18.24 -9.75 -7.65
CA ILE A 302 -17.91 -8.45 -7.07
C ILE A 302 -17.91 -7.35 -8.12
N LYS A 303 -17.26 -7.55 -9.28
CA LYS A 303 -17.23 -6.54 -10.36
C LYS A 303 -18.62 -6.15 -10.83
N ASN A 304 -19.52 -7.11 -11.00
CA ASN A 304 -20.88 -6.86 -11.46
C ASN A 304 -21.72 -6.01 -10.48
N ASN A 305 -21.29 -5.90 -9.22
CA ASN A 305 -21.95 -5.13 -8.17
C ASN A 305 -21.22 -3.83 -7.81
N ILE A 306 -20.15 -3.47 -8.52
CA ILE A 306 -19.49 -2.17 -8.37
C ILE A 306 -20.12 -1.16 -9.34
N THR A 307 -20.48 0.02 -8.82
CA THR A 307 -21.00 1.12 -9.64
C THR A 307 -19.99 2.24 -9.69
N ILE A 308 -19.69 2.74 -10.89
CA ILE A 308 -18.79 3.88 -11.11
C ILE A 308 -19.59 4.97 -11.80
N ASN A 309 -19.76 6.11 -11.13
CA ASN A 309 -20.45 7.28 -11.67
C ASN A 309 -19.44 8.40 -11.89
N ARG A 310 -19.36 8.92 -13.11
CA ARG A 310 -18.62 10.14 -13.40
C ARG A 310 -19.48 11.35 -13.01
N VAL A 311 -18.93 12.26 -12.22
CA VAL A 311 -19.67 13.28 -11.45
C VAL A 311 -18.93 14.60 -11.32
#